data_AF-A0A2M7AI38-F1
#
_entry.id   AF-A0A2M7AI38-F1
#
_cell.length_a   1.000
_cell.length_b   1.000
_cell.length_c   1.000
_cell.angle_alpha   90.00
_cell.angle_beta   90.00
_cell.angle_gamma   90.00
#
_symmetry.space_group_name_H-M   'P 1'
#
loop_
_entity.id
_entity.type
_entity.pdbx_description
1 polymer ?
#
loop_
_entity_poly.entity_id
_entity_poly.type
_entity_poly.pdbx_seq_one_letter_code
_entity_poly.pdbx_strand_id
1 'polypeptide(L)'
;MNYTDEELAQLIACPKRVSQPPRREMRTDGKHLRNDMELESLDGQHGFRAFMRHSLEFSEDFSLGIVYVPKDEPGSFCLMRCNGMHGGHQVHPHHLKCHVHRTTAEDVNAGRRVERHIEPTSEYAAFLDALRHFLRAVNVQAADQTQHFPNLIQGDLFGGEDSP
;
A
#
# COMPACT_ATOMS: atom_id res chain seq x y z
N MET A 1 -23.05 7.08 0.38
CA MET A 1 -22.79 5.93 1.27
C MET A 1 -22.43 6.41 2.66
N ASN A 2 -22.76 5.61 3.67
CA ASN A 2 -22.29 5.78 5.03
C ASN A 2 -21.50 4.51 5.39
N TYR A 3 -20.18 4.60 5.38
CA TYR A 3 -19.29 3.50 5.76
C TYR A 3 -19.14 3.44 7.28
N THR A 4 -18.83 2.26 7.79
CA THR A 4 -18.39 2.00 9.15
C THR A 4 -16.91 1.59 9.15
N ASP A 5 -16.20 1.81 10.25
CA ASP A 5 -14.79 1.40 10.35
C ASP A 5 -14.63 -0.12 10.18
N GLU A 6 -15.65 -0.89 10.57
CA GLU A 6 -15.68 -2.34 10.35
C GLU A 6 -15.75 -2.70 8.87
N GLU A 7 -16.61 -2.04 8.08
CA GLU A 7 -16.65 -2.22 6.63
C GLU A 7 -15.31 -1.82 5.97
N LEU A 8 -14.69 -0.73 6.41
CA LEU A 8 -13.38 -0.32 5.91
C LEU A 8 -12.30 -1.37 6.22
N ALA A 9 -12.31 -1.92 7.43
CA ALA A 9 -11.41 -3.01 7.81
C ALA A 9 -11.66 -4.28 6.97
N GLN A 10 -12.92 -4.61 6.70
CA GLN A 10 -13.29 -5.73 5.83
C GLN A 10 -12.82 -5.51 4.38
N LEU A 11 -12.96 -4.29 3.84
CA LEU A 11 -12.45 -3.94 2.50
C LEU A 11 -10.91 -4.09 2.42
N ILE A 12 -10.18 -3.68 3.47
CA ILE A 12 -8.73 -3.88 3.55
C ILE A 12 -8.40 -5.37 3.59
N ALA A 13 -9.05 -6.14 4.47
CA ALA A 13 -8.68 -7.52 4.74
C ALA A 13 -9.26 -8.56 3.77
N CYS A 14 -10.24 -8.20 2.92
CA CYS A 14 -10.88 -9.16 2.03
C CYS A 14 -9.85 -9.79 1.06
N PRO A 15 -9.97 -11.08 0.74
CA PRO A 15 -9.08 -11.73 -0.23
C PRO A 15 -9.16 -11.05 -1.60
N LYS A 16 -8.00 -10.71 -2.19
CA LYS A 16 -7.89 -10.01 -3.48
C LYS A 16 -7.01 -10.76 -4.47
N ARG A 17 -7.41 -10.73 -5.74
CA ARG A 17 -6.58 -11.14 -6.89
C ARG A 17 -6.09 -9.93 -7.67
N VAL A 18 -4.99 -10.08 -8.39
CA VAL A 18 -4.50 -9.08 -9.34
C VAL A 18 -5.34 -9.13 -10.63
N SER A 19 -6.05 -8.06 -10.95
CA SER A 19 -6.85 -7.93 -12.18
C SER A 19 -6.07 -7.25 -13.30
N GLN A 20 -5.20 -6.29 -12.96
CA GLN A 20 -4.20 -5.73 -13.87
C GLN A 20 -2.84 -5.72 -13.19
N PRO A 21 -1.84 -6.40 -13.77
CA PRO A 21 -0.57 -6.62 -13.09
C PRO A 21 0.28 -5.34 -13.02
N PRO A 22 1.14 -5.23 -11.99
CA PRO A 22 2.18 -4.22 -11.97
C PRO A 22 3.19 -4.48 -13.10
N ARG A 23 3.98 -3.46 -13.42
CA ARG A 23 5.13 -3.61 -14.32
C ARG A 23 6.20 -4.47 -13.65
N ARG A 24 6.95 -5.22 -14.47
CA ARG A 24 8.13 -5.97 -14.00
C ARG A 24 9.19 -5.06 -13.39
N GLU A 25 9.34 -3.87 -13.95
CA GLU A 25 10.24 -2.83 -13.45
C GLU A 25 9.45 -1.54 -13.21
N MET A 26 9.74 -0.85 -12.09
CA MET A 26 9.12 0.44 -11.80
C MET A 26 9.59 1.47 -12.83
N ARG A 27 8.68 2.35 -13.24
CA ARG A 27 9.02 3.42 -14.20
C ARG A 27 9.36 4.71 -13.47
N THR A 28 10.32 5.46 -13.99
CA THR A 28 10.56 6.85 -13.58
C THR A 28 9.38 7.74 -13.96
N ASP A 29 8.91 8.55 -13.03
CA ASP A 29 7.90 9.59 -13.22
C ASP A 29 8.24 10.79 -12.31
N GLY A 30 8.85 11.80 -12.92
CA GLY A 30 9.43 12.93 -12.19
C GLY A 30 10.54 12.47 -11.24
N LYS A 31 10.40 12.80 -9.95
CA LYS A 31 11.37 12.47 -8.88
C LYS A 31 11.15 11.09 -8.24
N HIS A 32 10.19 10.31 -8.73
CA HIS A 32 9.84 9.02 -8.13
C HIS A 32 9.82 7.89 -9.16
N LEU A 33 10.15 6.70 -8.72
CA LEU A 33 9.74 5.46 -9.35
C LEU A 33 8.27 5.20 -9.04
N ARG A 34 7.53 4.68 -10.03
CA ARG A 34 6.11 4.34 -9.91
C ARG A 34 5.81 2.93 -10.42
N ASN A 35 4.95 2.23 -9.70
CA ASN A 35 4.37 0.98 -10.14
C ASN A 35 2.95 0.84 -9.57
N ASP A 36 1.96 0.70 -10.44
CA ASP A 36 0.55 0.60 -10.04
C ASP A 36 0.02 -0.76 -10.49
N MET A 37 -0.97 -1.28 -9.76
CA MET A 37 -1.71 -2.48 -10.14
C MET A 37 -3.19 -2.31 -9.77
N GLU A 38 -4.05 -3.04 -10.48
CA GLU A 38 -5.46 -3.16 -10.10
C GLU A 38 -5.70 -4.50 -9.42
N LEU A 39 -6.57 -4.47 -8.41
CA LEU A 39 -6.98 -5.63 -7.66
C LEU A 39 -8.51 -5.75 -7.68
N GLU A 40 -8.98 -6.97 -7.51
CA GLU A 40 -10.40 -7.27 -7.36
C GLU A 40 -10.59 -8.25 -6.20
N SER A 41 -11.64 -8.07 -5.40
CA SER A 41 -12.00 -9.07 -4.40
C SER A 41 -12.31 -10.41 -5.06
N LEU A 42 -12.07 -11.53 -4.35
CA LEU A 42 -12.29 -12.85 -4.94
C LEU A 42 -13.74 -13.10 -5.36
N ASP A 43 -14.71 -12.58 -4.61
CA ASP A 43 -16.14 -12.61 -4.92
C ASP A 43 -16.57 -11.67 -6.07
N GLY A 44 -15.64 -10.87 -6.60
CA GLY A 44 -15.89 -9.92 -7.68
C GLY A 44 -16.80 -8.75 -7.28
N GLN A 45 -17.02 -8.48 -5.99
CA GLN A 45 -17.88 -7.36 -5.56
C GLN A 45 -17.13 -6.02 -5.50
N HIS A 46 -15.82 -6.04 -5.24
CA HIS A 46 -15.04 -4.85 -4.93
C HIS A 46 -13.85 -4.66 -5.87
N GLY A 47 -13.69 -3.45 -6.39
CA GLY A 47 -12.52 -3.04 -7.16
C GLY A 47 -11.55 -2.21 -6.32
N PHE A 48 -10.26 -2.36 -6.60
CA PHE A 48 -9.21 -1.60 -5.93
C PHE A 48 -8.09 -1.21 -6.88
N ARG A 49 -7.40 -0.13 -6.53
CA ARG A 49 -6.12 0.26 -7.15
C ARG A 49 -5.05 0.30 -6.08
N ALA A 50 -3.96 -0.42 -6.29
CA ALA A 50 -2.76 -0.30 -5.47
C ALA A 50 -1.73 0.57 -6.20
N PHE A 51 -1.04 1.43 -5.46
CA PHE A 51 0.00 2.29 -5.98
C PHE A 51 1.29 2.13 -5.19
N MET A 52 2.42 2.24 -5.88
CA MET A 52 3.76 2.19 -5.30
C MET A 52 4.59 3.38 -5.79
N ARG A 53 5.17 4.13 -4.88
CA ARG A 53 6.00 5.31 -5.12
C ARG A 53 7.29 5.17 -4.34
N HIS A 54 8.42 5.46 -4.97
CA HIS A 54 9.72 5.44 -4.30
C HIS A 54 10.55 6.60 -4.82
N SER A 55 11.03 7.48 -3.94
CA SER A 55 11.87 8.61 -4.32
C SER A 55 13.19 8.16 -4.95
N LEU A 56 13.61 8.86 -5.99
CA LEU A 56 14.92 8.68 -6.63
C LEU A 56 16.05 9.34 -5.84
N GLU A 57 15.71 10.24 -4.92
CA GLU A 57 16.66 11.06 -4.16
C GLU A 57 16.87 10.53 -2.74
N PHE A 58 15.79 10.04 -2.10
CA PHE A 58 15.80 9.55 -0.72
C PHE A 58 15.20 8.15 -0.65
N SER A 59 16.02 7.15 -0.37
CA SER A 59 15.58 5.75 -0.38
C SER A 59 14.53 5.43 0.69
N GLU A 60 14.50 6.22 1.75
CA GLU A 60 13.59 6.16 2.88
C GLU A 60 12.24 6.81 2.56
N ASP A 61 12.16 7.63 1.52
CA ASP A 61 10.93 8.28 1.06
C ASP A 61 10.22 7.40 0.04
N PHE A 62 9.24 6.66 0.53
CA PHE A 62 8.38 5.81 -0.28
C PHE A 62 6.94 5.82 0.22
N SER A 63 6.03 5.39 -0.65
CA SER A 63 4.62 5.27 -0.35
C SER A 63 3.98 4.11 -1.11
N LEU A 64 3.26 3.26 -0.39
CA LEU A 64 2.51 2.13 -0.91
C LEU A 64 1.08 2.22 -0.38
N GLY A 65 0.07 2.17 -1.23
CA GLY A 65 -1.30 2.26 -0.72
C GLY A 65 -2.33 1.57 -1.57
N ILE A 66 -3.50 1.35 -0.96
CA ILE A 66 -4.66 0.75 -1.61
C ILE A 66 -5.84 1.72 -1.59
N VAL A 67 -6.43 1.90 -2.77
CA VAL A 67 -7.58 2.76 -3.01
C VAL A 67 -8.77 1.87 -3.31
N TYR A 68 -9.87 2.08 -2.59
CA TYR A 68 -11.14 1.46 -2.92
C TYR A 68 -11.79 2.19 -4.10
N VAL A 69 -12.28 1.42 -5.06
CA VAL A 69 -12.98 1.90 -6.26
C VAL A 69 -14.34 1.18 -6.31
N PRO A 70 -15.42 1.81 -5.81
CA PRO A 70 -16.77 1.25 -5.93
C PRO A 70 -17.12 0.96 -7.39
N LYS A 71 -17.73 -0.19 -7.67
CA LYS A 71 -18.10 -0.58 -9.04
C LYS A 71 -19.28 0.22 -9.58
N ASP A 72 -20.28 0.40 -8.74
CA ASP A 72 -21.58 0.95 -9.14
C ASP A 72 -21.76 2.43 -8.78
N GLU A 73 -20.75 3.05 -8.16
CA GLU A 73 -20.80 4.44 -7.72
C GLU A 73 -19.56 5.23 -8.12
N PRO A 74 -19.69 6.52 -8.49
CA PRO A 74 -18.56 7.36 -8.79
C PRO A 74 -17.80 7.71 -7.51
N GLY A 75 -16.48 7.54 -7.56
CA GLY A 75 -15.60 7.97 -6.48
C GLY A 75 -14.47 6.98 -6.24
N SER A 76 -13.52 7.39 -5.42
CA SER A 76 -12.51 6.50 -4.87
C SER A 76 -11.90 7.16 -3.63
N PHE A 77 -11.45 6.35 -2.70
CA PHE A 77 -10.73 6.84 -1.52
C PHE A 77 -9.68 5.83 -1.09
N CYS A 78 -8.59 6.33 -0.52
CA CYS A 78 -7.54 5.48 0.01
C CYS A 78 -8.01 4.84 1.33
N LEU A 79 -7.81 3.54 1.47
CA LEU A 79 -8.12 2.81 2.70
C LEU A 79 -6.93 2.83 3.64
N MET A 80 -5.75 2.55 3.10
CA MET A 80 -4.51 2.36 3.85
C MET A 80 -3.31 2.75 3.00
N ARG A 81 -2.30 3.36 3.63
CA ARG A 81 -1.02 3.68 2.99
C ARG A 81 0.15 3.44 3.94
N CYS A 82 1.10 2.61 3.53
CA CYS A 82 2.39 2.45 4.17
C CYS A 82 3.36 3.51 3.65
N ASN A 83 3.94 4.29 4.54
CA ASN A 83 4.88 5.34 4.21
C ASN A 83 6.23 5.10 4.87
N GLY A 84 7.28 5.40 4.11
CA GLY A 84 8.62 5.53 4.64
C GLY A 84 8.82 6.81 5.44
N MET A 85 10.07 7.10 5.78
CA MET A 85 10.42 8.34 6.45
C MET A 85 10.42 9.48 5.45
N HIS A 86 9.76 10.58 5.79
CA HIS A 86 9.79 11.78 4.97
C HIS A 86 9.80 13.04 5.86
N GLY A 87 10.31 14.14 5.29
CA GLY A 87 10.28 15.45 5.92
C GLY A 87 8.84 15.88 6.26
N GLY A 88 8.70 16.86 7.16
CA GLY A 88 7.40 17.41 7.51
C GLY A 88 6.74 18.09 6.30
N HIS A 89 5.42 17.90 6.17
CA HIS A 89 4.57 18.69 5.27
C HIS A 89 3.68 19.62 6.12
N GLN A 90 3.07 20.64 5.52
CA GLN A 90 2.24 21.63 6.24
C GLN A 90 1.11 21.02 7.10
N VAL A 91 0.69 19.78 6.79
CA VAL A 91 -0.42 19.08 7.46
C VAL A 91 0.07 18.07 8.51
N HIS A 92 1.33 17.61 8.44
CA HIS A 92 1.83 16.57 9.34
C HIS A 92 3.26 16.87 9.84
N PRO A 93 3.51 16.74 11.16
CA PRO A 93 4.85 16.93 11.74
C PRO A 93 5.86 15.96 11.12
N HIS A 94 7.16 16.27 11.23
CA HIS A 94 8.23 15.45 10.68
C HIS A 94 8.05 13.94 11.01
N HIS A 95 7.83 13.12 9.99
CA HIS A 95 7.69 11.67 10.14
C HIS A 95 9.08 11.02 10.15
N LEU A 96 9.73 11.10 11.31
CA LEU A 96 11.04 10.50 11.58
C LEU A 96 10.99 8.96 11.68
N LYS A 97 9.81 8.36 11.47
CA LYS A 97 9.60 6.92 11.48
C LYS A 97 8.65 6.53 10.35
N CYS A 98 8.84 5.30 9.85
CA CYS A 98 7.84 4.64 9.02
C CYS A 98 6.47 4.64 9.72
N HIS A 99 5.41 4.79 8.95
CA HIS A 99 4.06 4.93 9.50
C HIS A 99 2.99 4.49 8.51
N VAL A 100 1.88 4.01 9.04
CA VAL A 100 0.70 3.64 8.27
C VAL A 100 -0.34 4.73 8.42
N HIS A 101 -0.81 5.26 7.30
CA HIS A 101 -2.05 6.02 7.28
C HIS A 101 -3.23 5.07 7.14
N ARG A 102 -4.30 5.34 7.88
CA ARG A 102 -5.60 4.69 7.72
C ARG A 102 -6.69 5.74 7.55
N THR A 103 -7.67 5.39 6.73
CA THR A 103 -8.92 6.16 6.61
C THR A 103 -9.91 5.67 7.65
N THR A 104 -10.69 6.60 8.21
CA THR A 104 -11.83 6.28 9.09
C THR A 104 -13.15 6.49 8.36
N ALA A 105 -14.20 5.85 8.85
CA ALA A 105 -15.57 6.05 8.40
C ALA A 105 -15.96 7.54 8.46
N GLU A 106 -15.60 8.22 9.55
CA GLU A 106 -15.85 9.65 9.70
C GLU A 106 -15.22 10.46 8.56
N ASP A 107 -13.98 10.15 8.19
CA ASP A 107 -13.28 10.82 7.08
C ASP A 107 -13.97 10.58 5.74
N VAL A 108 -14.32 9.33 5.42
CA VAL A 108 -14.98 8.98 4.16
C VAL A 108 -16.37 9.64 4.07
N ASN A 109 -17.16 9.51 5.13
CA ASN A 109 -18.53 10.00 5.16
C ASN A 109 -18.60 11.53 5.15
N ALA A 110 -17.55 12.20 5.65
CA ALA A 110 -17.36 13.65 5.52
C ALA A 110 -16.74 14.08 4.17
N GLY A 111 -16.46 13.14 3.25
CA GLY A 111 -15.86 13.43 1.95
C GLY A 111 -14.39 13.87 2.01
N ARG A 112 -13.70 13.57 3.11
CA ARG A 112 -12.29 13.94 3.31
C ARG A 112 -11.40 12.98 2.51
N ARG A 113 -10.51 13.56 1.69
CA ARG A 113 -9.60 12.80 0.81
C ARG A 113 -8.22 12.50 1.41
N VAL A 114 -7.97 12.99 2.61
CA VAL A 114 -6.69 12.86 3.30
C VAL A 114 -6.85 11.87 4.42
N GLU A 115 -6.01 10.84 4.44
CA GLU A 115 -5.95 9.86 5.52
C GLU A 115 -5.27 10.54 6.73
N ARG A 116 -6.08 11.01 7.68
CA ARG A 116 -5.60 11.84 8.79
C ARG A 116 -5.06 11.03 9.96
N HIS A 117 -5.41 9.74 10.02
CA HIS A 117 -5.02 8.85 11.10
C HIS A 117 -3.69 8.19 10.76
N ILE A 118 -2.66 8.50 11.55
CA ILE A 118 -1.29 8.07 11.32
C ILE A 118 -0.81 7.25 12.50
N GLU A 119 -0.41 6.02 12.22
CA GLU A 119 0.12 5.08 13.19
C GLU A 119 1.62 4.86 12.89
N PRO A 120 2.54 5.25 13.79
CA PRO A 120 3.95 4.87 13.63
C PRO A 120 4.07 3.34 13.66
N THR A 121 4.98 2.78 12.87
CA THR A 121 5.15 1.34 12.78
C THR A 121 6.60 0.91 12.83
N SER A 122 6.84 -0.26 13.42
CA SER A 122 8.11 -0.99 13.38
C SER A 122 8.05 -2.22 12.48
N GLU A 123 6.93 -2.45 11.80
CA GLU A 123 6.70 -3.61 10.93
C GLU A 123 7.52 -3.58 9.63
N TYR A 124 8.04 -2.42 9.26
CA TYR A 124 8.93 -2.22 8.14
C TYR A 124 9.82 -1.00 8.35
N ALA A 125 11.00 -1.01 7.74
CA ALA A 125 11.95 0.10 7.74
C ALA A 125 12.41 0.52 6.34
N ALA A 126 12.13 -0.30 5.32
CA ALA A 126 12.51 -0.08 3.93
C ALA A 126 11.38 -0.45 2.96
N PHE A 127 11.50 0.00 1.71
CA PHE A 127 10.47 -0.18 0.69
C PHE A 127 10.05 -1.65 0.48
N LEU A 128 11.01 -2.58 0.40
CA LEU A 128 10.69 -3.99 0.16
C LEU A 128 9.93 -4.62 1.34
N ASP A 129 10.32 -4.30 2.58
CA ASP A 129 9.61 -4.77 3.78
C ASP A 129 8.20 -4.17 3.86
N ALA A 130 8.08 -2.89 3.50
CA ALA A 130 6.79 -2.22 3.42
C ALA A 130 5.88 -2.85 2.36
N LEU A 131 6.44 -3.30 1.24
CA LEU A 131 5.70 -4.00 0.19
C LEU A 131 5.24 -5.39 0.67
N ARG A 132 6.08 -6.14 1.37
CA ARG A 132 5.67 -7.42 2.00
C ARG A 132 4.59 -7.20 3.06
N HIS A 133 4.73 -6.18 3.90
CA HIS A 133 3.73 -5.82 4.90
C HIS A 133 2.40 -5.44 4.23
N PHE A 134 2.46 -4.60 3.20
CA PHE A 134 1.29 -4.16 2.43
C PHE A 134 0.55 -5.33 1.78
N LEU A 135 1.24 -6.19 1.03
CA LEU A 135 0.61 -7.33 0.33
C LEU A 135 -0.09 -8.30 1.30
N ARG A 136 0.49 -8.51 2.48
CA ARG A 136 -0.12 -9.29 3.56
C ARG A 136 -1.34 -8.57 4.17
N ALA A 137 -1.20 -7.30 4.51
CA ALA A 137 -2.27 -6.50 5.12
C ALA A 137 -3.50 -6.38 4.23
N VAL A 138 -3.30 -6.24 2.90
CA VAL A 138 -4.39 -6.11 1.93
C VAL A 138 -4.87 -7.45 1.36
N ASN A 139 -4.31 -8.56 1.83
CA ASN A 139 -4.68 -9.94 1.51
C ASN A 139 -4.67 -10.26 -0.01
N VAL A 140 -3.58 -9.90 -0.69
CA VAL A 140 -3.34 -10.32 -2.08
C VAL A 140 -2.99 -11.81 -2.10
N GLN A 141 -3.56 -12.58 -3.03
CA GLN A 141 -3.34 -14.03 -3.09
C GLN A 141 -1.85 -14.40 -3.26
N ALA A 142 -1.41 -15.45 -2.57
CA ALA A 142 -0.01 -15.89 -2.60
C ALA A 142 0.50 -16.23 -4.02
N ALA A 143 -0.38 -16.77 -4.87
CA ALA A 143 -0.07 -17.04 -6.27
C ALA A 143 0.29 -15.75 -7.03
N ASP A 144 -0.51 -14.70 -6.86
CA ASP A 144 -0.26 -13.38 -7.46
C ASP A 144 0.99 -12.72 -6.87
N GLN A 145 1.22 -12.85 -5.57
CA GLN A 145 2.44 -12.35 -4.93
C GLN A 145 3.68 -13.01 -5.55
N THR A 146 3.66 -14.33 -5.73
CA THR A 146 4.77 -15.10 -6.32
C THR A 146 4.97 -14.74 -7.79
N GLN A 147 3.88 -14.62 -8.55
CA GLN A 147 3.92 -14.32 -9.97
C GLN A 147 4.42 -12.91 -10.28
N HIS A 148 3.97 -11.91 -9.52
CA HIS A 148 4.21 -10.50 -9.82
C HIS A 148 5.35 -9.88 -9.00
N PHE A 149 5.74 -10.50 -7.88
CA PHE A 149 6.81 -10.03 -7.01
C PHE A 149 7.78 -11.15 -6.58
N PRO A 150 8.37 -11.90 -7.53
CA PRO A 150 9.20 -13.07 -7.21
C PRO A 150 10.39 -12.75 -6.31
N ASN A 151 10.97 -11.56 -6.44
CA ASN A 151 12.13 -11.12 -5.66
C ASN A 151 11.80 -10.84 -4.18
N LEU A 152 10.52 -10.65 -3.83
CA LEU A 152 10.12 -10.47 -2.42
C LEU A 152 10.22 -11.77 -1.63
N ILE A 153 10.01 -12.90 -2.29
CA ILE A 153 10.02 -14.25 -1.70
C ILE A 153 11.46 -14.79 -1.64
N GLN A 154 12.30 -14.47 -2.63
CA GLN A 154 13.70 -14.92 -2.66
C GLN A 154 14.61 -14.24 -1.62
N GLY A 155 14.21 -13.09 -1.07
CA GLY A 155 14.99 -12.37 -0.05
C GLY A 155 15.18 -13.10 1.28
N ASP A 156 14.47 -14.20 1.54
CA ASP A 156 14.67 -15.06 2.72
C ASP A 156 15.80 -16.09 2.55
N LEU A 157 16.37 -16.26 1.34
CA LEU A 157 17.31 -17.36 1.04
C LEU A 157 18.80 -16.99 1.09
N PHE A 158 19.16 -15.72 1.33
CA PHE A 158 20.58 -15.28 1.41
C PHE A 158 20.95 -14.68 2.78
N GLY A 159 20.22 -15.05 3.83
CA GLY A 159 20.57 -14.78 5.22
C GLY A 159 21.49 -15.85 5.80
N GLY A 160 22.72 -15.95 5.28
CA GLY A 160 23.74 -16.80 5.87
C GLY A 160 24.60 -17.50 4.83
N GLU A 161 25.75 -16.92 4.54
CA GLU A 161 27.06 -17.57 4.69
C GLU A 161 28.12 -16.54 4.26
N ASP A 162 28.57 -15.75 5.24
CA ASP A 162 29.92 -15.20 5.19
C ASP A 162 30.74 -15.88 6.29
N SER A 163 31.90 -16.39 5.87
CA SER A 163 33.09 -16.80 6.63
C SER A 163 33.15 -18.25 7.13
N PRO A 164 34.35 -18.86 7.11
CA PRO A 164 35.69 -18.24 7.07
C PRO A 164 36.40 -18.20 5.71
#